data_AF-D3HS13-F1
#
_entry.id   AF-D3HS13-F1
#
_cell.length_a   1.000
_cell.length_b   1.000
_cell.length_c   1.000
_cell.angle_alpha   90.00
_cell.angle_beta   90.00
_cell.angle_gamma   90.00
#
_symmetry.space_group_name_H-M   'P 1'
#
loop_
_entity.id
_entity.type
_entity.pdbx_description
1 polymer ?
#
loop_
_entity_poly.entity_id
_entity_poly.type
_entity_poly.pdbx_seq_one_letter_code
_entity_poly.pdbx_strand_id
1 'polypeptide(L)'
;MPKLERNNKIDKFIKTSFQPIRNTMKTLRNQKDNTSNEEENSLSIEYDALFSYEEKVVAEFRTLQIENAPPPTSVQRIYDSATEAAKVAIEKLKKHPDANELILKNLEEVTNFCTNVLTQDNGIKFFDVKGFDIEAVKKVNSDIQESWEHFLKSDIDGLIGPS
;
A
#
# COMPACT_ATOMS: atom_id res chain seq x y z
N MET A 1 9.70 -21.43 -5.82
CA MET A 1 10.64 -20.46 -6.42
C MET A 1 11.97 -20.43 -5.67
N PRO A 2 13.13 -20.51 -6.35
CA PRO A 2 14.46 -20.33 -5.73
C PRO A 2 14.62 -18.96 -5.05
N LYS A 3 15.35 -18.91 -3.92
CA LYS A 3 15.56 -17.70 -3.10
C LYS A 3 16.06 -16.49 -3.92
N LEU A 4 17.03 -16.71 -4.80
CA LEU A 4 17.61 -15.64 -5.64
C LEU A 4 16.57 -15.04 -6.60
N GLU A 5 15.78 -15.88 -7.26
CA GLU A 5 14.75 -15.42 -8.20
C GLU A 5 13.63 -14.66 -7.49
N ARG A 6 13.18 -15.16 -6.33
CA ARG A 6 12.21 -14.48 -5.48
C ARG A 6 12.69 -13.10 -5.07
N ASN A 7 13.93 -13.01 -4.60
CA ASN A 7 14.48 -11.75 -4.13
C ASN A 7 14.60 -10.74 -5.28
N ASN A 8 15.04 -11.17 -6.46
CA ASN A 8 15.07 -10.32 -7.66
C ASN A 8 13.67 -9.81 -8.06
N LYS A 9 12.66 -10.67 -8.00
CA LYS A 9 11.26 -10.29 -8.28
C LYS A 9 10.74 -9.26 -7.27
N ILE A 10 10.99 -9.49 -5.97
CA ILE A 10 10.62 -8.56 -4.90
C ILE A 10 11.34 -7.21 -5.07
N ASP A 11 12.64 -7.22 -5.36
CA ASP A 11 13.42 -5.98 -5.56
C ASP A 11 12.91 -5.18 -6.75
N LYS A 12 12.62 -5.85 -7.87
CA LYS A 12 12.04 -5.21 -9.06
C LYS A 12 10.67 -4.62 -8.75
N PHE A 13 9.82 -5.35 -8.02
CA PHE A 13 8.51 -4.88 -7.58
C PHE A 13 8.64 -3.63 -6.70
N ILE A 14 9.39 -3.70 -5.59
CA ILE A 14 9.60 -2.57 -4.67
C ILE A 14 10.14 -1.34 -5.43
N LYS A 15 11.07 -1.55 -6.36
CA LYS A 15 11.65 -0.46 -7.15
C LYS A 15 10.60 0.20 -8.04
N THR A 16 9.72 -0.58 -8.67
CA THR A 16 8.78 -0.07 -9.68
C THR A 16 7.54 0.51 -9.02
N SER A 17 6.90 -0.26 -8.15
CA SER A 17 5.59 0.06 -7.57
C SER A 17 5.62 1.23 -6.58
N PHE A 18 6.73 1.41 -5.86
CA PHE A 18 6.89 2.52 -4.92
C PHE A 18 7.55 3.75 -5.55
N GLN A 19 7.97 3.70 -6.83
CA GLN A 19 8.60 4.84 -7.48
C GLN A 19 7.70 6.08 -7.56
N PRO A 20 6.39 5.97 -7.85
CA PRO A 20 5.49 7.13 -7.84
C PRO A 20 5.45 7.83 -6.47
N ILE A 21 5.29 7.06 -5.40
CA ILE A 21 5.31 7.57 -4.01
C ILE A 21 6.63 8.30 -3.71
N ARG A 22 7.78 7.70 -4.06
CA ARG A 22 9.10 8.32 -3.90
C ARG A 22 9.26 9.61 -4.69
N ASN A 23 8.71 9.68 -5.91
CA ASN A 23 8.75 10.88 -6.74
C ASN A 23 7.94 12.02 -6.10
N THR A 24 6.76 11.71 -5.56
CA THR A 24 5.93 12.67 -4.82
C THR A 24 6.66 13.16 -3.58
N MET A 25 7.18 12.25 -2.74
CA MET A 25 7.96 12.63 -1.55
C MET A 25 9.16 13.54 -1.88
N LYS A 26 9.87 13.28 -3.00
CA LYS A 26 10.96 14.15 -3.46
C LYS A 26 10.46 15.53 -3.85
N THR A 27 9.30 15.61 -4.50
CA THR A 27 8.68 16.88 -4.90
C THR A 27 8.25 17.70 -3.69
N LEU A 28 7.55 17.08 -2.73
CA LEU A 28 7.14 17.70 -1.47
C LEU A 28 8.35 18.26 -0.70
N ARG A 29 9.44 17.48 -0.62
CA ARG A 29 10.67 17.91 0.04
C ARG A 29 11.31 19.13 -0.63
N ASN A 30 11.28 19.21 -1.96
CA ASN A 30 11.84 20.35 -2.70
C ASN A 30 10.95 21.61 -2.62
N GLN A 31 9.65 21.44 -2.37
CA GLN A 31 8.71 22.56 -2.20
C GLN A 31 8.82 23.19 -0.81
N LYS A 32 9.22 22.40 0.19
CA LYS A 32 9.35 22.82 1.60
C LYS A 32 10.23 24.05 1.80
N ASP A 33 11.27 24.23 0.99
CA ASP A 33 12.22 25.34 1.13
C ASP A 33 11.67 26.71 0.67
N ASN A 34 10.47 26.78 0.07
CA ASN A 34 9.94 27.98 -0.59
C ASN A 34 8.52 28.41 -0.14
N THR A 35 7.97 27.83 0.92
CA THR A 35 6.54 27.97 1.29
C THR A 35 6.30 28.56 2.68
N SER A 36 5.08 29.04 2.91
CA SER A 36 4.62 29.59 4.19
C SER A 36 4.47 28.51 5.28
N ASN A 37 4.43 28.89 6.57
CA ASN A 37 4.36 27.93 7.70
C ASN A 37 3.16 26.96 7.67
N GLU A 38 2.00 27.38 7.14
CA GLU A 38 0.81 26.50 7.05
C GLU A 38 0.93 25.49 5.89
N GLU A 39 1.44 25.94 4.75
CA GLU A 39 1.76 25.07 3.61
C GLU A 39 2.90 24.10 3.96
N GLU A 40 3.90 24.55 4.73
CA GLU A 40 5.00 23.72 5.21
C GLU A 40 4.48 22.56 6.09
N ASN A 41 3.51 22.85 6.97
CA ASN A 41 2.89 21.83 7.81
C ASN A 41 2.09 20.81 6.97
N SER A 42 1.34 21.28 5.97
CA SER A 42 0.59 20.44 5.03
C SER A 42 1.52 19.51 4.22
N LEU A 43 2.60 20.05 3.67
CA LEU A 43 3.63 19.29 2.94
C LEU A 43 4.33 18.26 3.84
N SER A 44 4.56 18.59 5.12
CA SER A 44 5.16 17.66 6.09
C SER A 44 4.22 16.49 6.40
N ILE A 45 2.93 16.75 6.63
CA ILE A 45 1.93 15.69 6.86
C ILE A 45 1.88 14.74 5.67
N GLU A 46 1.86 15.27 4.45
CA GLU A 46 1.79 14.47 3.25
C GLU A 46 3.04 13.58 3.08
N TYR A 47 4.22 14.18 3.25
CA TYR A 47 5.48 13.46 3.21
C TYR A 47 5.54 12.36 4.26
N ASP A 48 5.19 12.66 5.51
CA ASP A 48 5.32 11.73 6.64
C ASP A 48 4.36 10.55 6.50
N ALA A 49 3.15 10.78 5.98
CA ALA A 49 2.18 9.72 5.72
C ALA A 49 2.66 8.78 4.59
N LEU A 50 3.13 9.34 3.47
CA LEU A 50 3.67 8.58 2.34
C LEU A 50 4.92 7.78 2.74
N PHE A 51 5.82 8.40 3.50
CA PHE A 51 7.03 7.75 4.00
C PHE A 51 6.71 6.59 4.94
N SER A 52 5.84 6.83 5.93
CA SER A 52 5.44 5.80 6.90
C SER A 52 4.77 4.60 6.22
N TYR A 53 3.95 4.86 5.20
CA TYR A 53 3.32 3.81 4.40
C TYR A 53 4.37 2.98 3.65
N GLU A 54 5.25 3.63 2.88
CA GLU A 54 6.29 2.92 2.12
C GLU A 54 7.19 2.10 3.05
N GLU A 55 7.69 2.71 4.13
CA GLU A 55 8.60 2.05 5.07
C GLU A 55 7.97 0.77 5.63
N LYS A 56 6.71 0.85 6.06
CA LYS A 56 5.99 -0.27 6.67
C LYS A 56 5.82 -1.43 5.68
N VAL A 57 5.40 -1.15 4.46
CA VAL A 57 5.13 -2.19 3.46
C VAL A 57 6.43 -2.79 2.92
N VAL A 58 7.42 -1.97 2.62
CA VAL A 58 8.73 -2.43 2.13
C VAL A 58 9.41 -3.33 3.16
N ALA A 59 9.32 -3.02 4.45
CA ALA A 59 9.90 -3.84 5.52
C ALA A 59 9.36 -5.29 5.52
N GLU A 60 8.07 -5.49 5.24
CA GLU A 60 7.50 -6.84 5.14
C GLU A 60 8.07 -7.63 3.96
N PHE A 61 8.23 -6.97 2.82
CA PHE A 61 8.88 -7.60 1.66
C PHE A 61 10.36 -7.92 1.91
N ARG A 62 11.09 -7.05 2.63
CA ARG A 62 12.47 -7.33 3.06
C ARG A 62 12.54 -8.53 4.00
N THR A 63 11.57 -8.66 4.90
CA THR A 63 11.44 -9.83 5.78
C THR A 63 11.25 -11.10 4.96
N LEU A 64 10.40 -11.07 3.93
CA LEU A 64 10.22 -12.20 3.02
C LEU A 64 11.52 -12.60 2.27
N GLN A 65 12.38 -11.64 1.95
CA GLN A 65 13.64 -11.90 1.24
C GLN A 65 14.68 -12.65 2.09
N ILE A 66 14.69 -12.42 3.40
CA ILE A 66 15.63 -13.09 4.32
C ILE A 66 15.13 -14.47 4.77
N GLU A 67 13.82 -14.73 4.70
CA GLU A 67 13.22 -16.04 5.00
C GLU A 67 13.77 -17.13 4.06
N ASN A 68 14.30 -18.21 4.64
CA ASN A 68 14.86 -19.33 3.87
C ASN A 68 13.76 -20.16 3.16
N ALA A 69 12.63 -20.38 3.85
CA ALA A 69 11.44 -21.03 3.33
C ALA A 69 10.21 -20.29 3.85
N PRO A 70 9.72 -19.26 3.13
CA PRO A 70 8.63 -18.41 3.61
C PRO A 70 7.34 -19.23 3.75
N PRO A 71 6.70 -19.26 4.93
CA PRO A 71 5.44 -19.97 5.11
C PRO A 71 4.31 -19.33 4.29
N PRO A 72 3.21 -20.06 4.03
CA PRO A 72 2.02 -19.48 3.42
C PRO A 72 1.46 -18.26 4.18
N THR A 73 1.71 -18.16 5.48
CA THR A 73 1.27 -16.99 6.26
C THR A 73 2.08 -15.72 5.98
N SER A 74 3.25 -15.80 5.34
CA SER A 74 4.06 -14.61 5.04
C SER A 74 3.39 -13.68 4.02
N VAL A 75 2.63 -14.22 3.06
CA VAL A 75 1.89 -13.41 2.08
C VAL A 75 0.73 -12.69 2.75
N GLN A 76 0.00 -13.38 3.63
CA GLN A 76 -1.07 -12.79 4.43
C GLN A 76 -0.53 -11.64 5.30
N ARG A 77 0.63 -11.83 5.95
CA ARG A 77 1.27 -10.79 6.76
C ARG A 77 1.58 -9.52 5.96
N ILE A 78 2.13 -9.66 4.75
CA ILE A 78 2.40 -8.51 3.86
C ILE A 78 1.09 -7.78 3.56
N TYR A 79 0.04 -8.52 3.25
CA TYR A 79 -1.25 -7.97 2.88
C TYR A 79 -1.93 -7.22 4.04
N ASP A 80 -1.99 -7.83 5.22
CA ASP A 80 -2.56 -7.23 6.42
C ASP A 80 -1.80 -5.95 6.81
N SER A 81 -0.46 -6.02 6.75
CA SER A 81 0.40 -4.88 7.05
C SER A 81 0.21 -3.73 6.06
N ALA A 82 0.10 -4.03 4.76
CA ALA A 82 -0.15 -3.03 3.72
C ALA A 82 -1.53 -2.40 3.84
N THR A 83 -2.55 -3.20 4.16
CA THR A 83 -3.92 -2.71 4.37
C THR A 83 -3.99 -1.79 5.57
N GLU A 84 -3.38 -2.17 6.70
CA GLU A 84 -3.36 -1.34 7.91
C GLU A 84 -2.57 -0.05 7.69
N ALA A 85 -1.39 -0.15 7.05
CA ALA A 85 -0.59 1.02 6.71
C ALA A 85 -1.36 2.00 5.80
N ALA A 86 -2.09 1.48 4.81
CA ALA A 86 -2.91 2.30 3.92
C ALA A 86 -4.02 3.03 4.68
N LYS A 87 -4.76 2.34 5.56
CA LYS A 87 -5.80 2.95 6.40
C LYS A 87 -5.26 4.10 7.24
N VAL A 88 -4.14 3.87 7.93
CA VAL A 88 -3.50 4.89 8.76
C VAL A 88 -3.05 6.10 7.94
N ALA A 89 -2.50 5.87 6.75
CA ALA A 89 -2.03 6.95 5.91
C ALA A 89 -3.19 7.75 5.30
N ILE A 90 -4.23 7.08 4.79
CA ILE A 90 -5.43 7.73 4.24
C ILE A 90 -6.14 8.59 5.29
N GLU A 91 -6.24 8.11 6.53
CA GLU A 91 -6.82 8.88 7.63
C GLU A 91 -6.06 10.19 7.89
N LYS A 92 -4.72 10.17 7.77
CA LYS A 92 -3.88 11.38 7.90
C LYS A 92 -3.99 12.29 6.67
N LEU A 93 -4.21 11.72 5.50
CA LEU A 93 -4.23 12.38 4.20
C LEU A 93 -5.64 12.75 3.74
N LYS A 94 -6.63 12.84 4.63
CA LYS A 94 -8.04 13.14 4.28
C LYS A 94 -8.23 14.35 3.36
N LYS A 95 -7.37 15.37 3.47
CA LYS A 95 -7.42 16.59 2.65
C LYS A 95 -6.45 16.56 1.45
N HIS A 96 -5.82 15.43 1.18
CA HIS A 96 -4.78 15.23 0.17
C HIS A 96 -5.17 14.08 -0.78
N PRO A 97 -6.17 14.30 -1.66
CA PRO A 97 -6.75 13.25 -2.50
C PRO A 97 -5.72 12.59 -3.43
N ASP A 98 -4.79 13.36 -3.99
CA ASP A 98 -3.74 12.84 -4.88
C ASP A 98 -2.81 11.85 -4.14
N ALA A 99 -2.46 12.17 -2.89
CA ALA A 99 -1.65 11.28 -2.05
C ALA A 99 -2.42 10.01 -1.66
N ASN A 100 -3.74 10.12 -1.41
CA ASN A 100 -4.60 8.97 -1.17
C ASN A 100 -4.67 8.04 -2.38
N GLU A 101 -4.83 8.59 -3.58
CA GLU A 101 -4.86 7.81 -4.82
C GLU A 101 -3.55 7.04 -5.03
N LEU A 102 -2.40 7.68 -4.74
CA LEU A 102 -1.10 7.02 -4.80
C LEU A 102 -0.99 5.81 -3.86
N ILE A 103 -1.50 5.94 -2.63
CA ILE A 103 -1.49 4.85 -1.64
C ILE A 103 -2.41 3.72 -2.08
N LEU A 104 -3.63 4.05 -2.54
CA LEU A 104 -4.61 3.04 -2.96
C LEU A 104 -4.12 2.27 -4.19
N LYS A 105 -3.56 2.97 -5.18
CA LYS A 105 -2.96 2.33 -6.36
C LYS A 105 -1.78 1.43 -5.98
N ASN A 106 -0.92 1.88 -5.06
CA ASN A 106 0.18 1.04 -4.60
C ASN A 106 -0.33 -0.19 -3.84
N LEU A 107 -1.37 -0.05 -3.00
CA LEU A 107 -2.00 -1.16 -2.30
C LEU A 107 -2.57 -2.20 -3.28
N GLU A 108 -3.18 -1.76 -4.37
CA GLU A 108 -3.64 -2.64 -5.45
C GLU A 108 -2.45 -3.41 -6.08
N GLU A 109 -1.36 -2.73 -6.38
CA GLU A 109 -0.15 -3.36 -6.93
C GLU A 109 0.47 -4.39 -5.96
N VAL A 110 0.53 -4.08 -4.66
CA VAL A 110 0.98 -4.99 -3.60
C VAL A 110 0.08 -6.23 -3.56
N THR A 111 -1.22 -6.03 -3.61
CA THR A 111 -2.21 -7.12 -3.63
C THR A 111 -1.99 -8.01 -4.85
N ASN A 112 -1.88 -7.42 -6.04
CA ASN A 112 -1.66 -8.14 -7.29
C ASN A 112 -0.33 -8.91 -7.30
N PHE A 113 0.73 -8.35 -6.71
CA PHE A 113 2.00 -9.06 -6.57
C PHE A 113 1.87 -10.27 -5.63
N CYS A 114 1.21 -10.09 -4.49
CA CYS A 114 0.93 -11.16 -3.55
C CYS A 114 0.09 -12.28 -4.17
N THR A 115 -0.95 -11.95 -4.93
CA THR A 115 -1.92 -12.92 -5.49
C THR A 115 -1.49 -13.58 -6.80
N ASN A 116 -0.57 -12.99 -7.56
CA ASN A 116 -0.12 -13.55 -8.84
C ASN A 116 1.31 -14.08 -8.76
N VAL A 117 2.24 -13.33 -8.17
CA VAL A 117 3.67 -13.66 -8.24
C VAL A 117 4.09 -14.59 -7.10
N LEU A 118 3.63 -14.32 -5.88
CA LEU A 118 4.05 -15.10 -4.71
C LEU A 118 3.30 -16.42 -4.55
N THR A 119 2.08 -16.50 -5.10
CA THR A 119 1.19 -17.68 -5.03
C THR A 119 1.30 -18.58 -6.26
N GLN A 120 1.32 -18.05 -7.50
CA GLN A 120 1.29 -18.91 -8.71
C GLN A 120 2.67 -19.53 -9.01
N ASP A 121 3.77 -18.80 -8.89
CA ASP A 121 5.11 -19.28 -9.24
C ASP A 121 5.74 -20.25 -8.23
N ASN A 122 5.13 -20.41 -7.05
CA ASN A 122 5.68 -21.28 -6.02
C ASN A 122 5.23 -22.74 -6.14
N GLY A 123 4.30 -23.10 -7.05
CA GLY A 123 3.67 -24.43 -7.06
C GLY A 123 2.91 -24.76 -5.76
N ILE A 124 2.98 -23.87 -4.77
CA ILE A 124 2.11 -23.79 -3.63
C ILE A 124 0.76 -23.37 -4.20
N LYS A 125 -0.10 -24.35 -4.44
CA LYS A 125 -1.53 -24.08 -4.40
C LYS A 125 -1.80 -23.47 -3.03
N PHE A 126 -1.79 -22.14 -2.93
CA PHE A 126 -2.40 -21.42 -1.80
C PHE A 126 -3.90 -21.75 -1.66
N PHE A 127 -4.42 -22.56 -2.58
CA PHE A 127 -5.77 -23.09 -2.62
C PHE A 127 -5.85 -24.59 -2.31
N ASP A 128 -4.85 -25.16 -1.63
CA ASP A 128 -5.09 -26.37 -0.81
C ASP A 128 -4.81 -26.05 0.66
N VAL A 129 -5.50 -25.02 1.16
CA VAL A 129 -5.59 -24.76 2.58
C VAL A 129 -7.01 -25.11 2.98
N LYS A 130 -7.17 -26.24 3.67
CA LYS A 130 -8.33 -26.51 4.53
C LYS A 130 -8.45 -25.48 5.67
N GLY A 131 -8.35 -24.18 5.39
CA GLY A 131 -8.28 -23.17 6.44
C GLY A 131 -8.00 -21.71 6.09
N PHE A 132 -7.85 -21.29 4.83
CA PHE A 132 -7.87 -19.85 4.50
C PHE A 132 -8.73 -19.57 3.27
N ASP A 133 -9.57 -18.56 3.43
CA ASP A 133 -10.74 -18.31 2.58
C ASP A 133 -10.40 -17.33 1.45
N ILE A 134 -10.62 -17.75 0.20
CA ILE A 134 -10.58 -16.87 -0.98
C ILE A 134 -11.54 -15.69 -0.80
N GLU A 135 -12.64 -15.87 -0.08
CA GLU A 135 -13.56 -14.80 0.26
C GLU A 135 -12.92 -13.76 1.18
N ALA A 136 -11.94 -14.10 2.02
CA ALA A 136 -11.23 -13.11 2.83
C ALA A 136 -10.39 -12.16 1.97
N VAL A 137 -9.70 -12.67 0.94
CA VAL A 137 -8.93 -11.83 0.00
C VAL A 137 -9.85 -10.97 -0.85
N LYS A 138 -10.97 -11.54 -1.34
CA LYS A 138 -12.00 -10.77 -2.06
C LYS A 138 -12.67 -9.73 -1.17
N LYS A 139 -12.92 -10.07 0.10
CA LYS A 139 -13.50 -9.19 1.09
C LYS A 139 -12.57 -8.03 1.39
N VAL A 140 -11.27 -8.24 1.54
CA VAL A 140 -10.39 -7.11 1.80
C VAL A 140 -10.21 -6.24 0.54
N ASN A 141 -10.25 -6.81 -0.67
CA ASN A 141 -10.39 -5.99 -1.90
C ASN A 141 -11.70 -5.19 -1.92
N SER A 142 -12.81 -5.78 -1.46
CA SER A 142 -14.09 -5.08 -1.27
C SER A 142 -13.99 -3.99 -0.20
N ASP A 143 -13.35 -4.26 0.95
CA ASP A 143 -13.17 -3.31 2.04
C ASP A 143 -12.30 -2.12 1.59
N ILE A 144 -11.29 -2.35 0.74
CA ILE A 144 -10.45 -1.32 0.11
C ILE A 144 -11.29 -0.47 -0.85
N GLN A 145 -12.10 -1.13 -1.70
CA GLN A 145 -12.98 -0.46 -2.64
C GLN A 145 -14.10 0.32 -1.92
N GLU A 146 -14.69 -0.22 -0.87
CA GLU A 146 -15.68 0.44 -0.02
C GLU A 146 -15.07 1.64 0.71
N SER A 147 -13.85 1.52 1.20
CA SER A 147 -13.12 2.64 1.81
C SER A 147 -12.85 3.75 0.80
N TRP A 148 -12.50 3.39 -0.44
CA TRP A 148 -12.35 4.33 -1.56
C TRP A 148 -13.69 5.00 -1.89
N GLU A 149 -14.75 4.22 -2.09
CA GLU A 149 -16.07 4.73 -2.45
C GLU A 149 -16.68 5.61 -1.35
N HIS A 150 -16.47 5.26 -0.08
CA HIS A 150 -16.85 6.08 1.05
C HIS A 150 -16.07 7.40 1.06
N PHE A 151 -14.76 7.37 0.80
CA PHE A 151 -13.93 8.57 0.71
C PHE A 151 -14.43 9.52 -0.39
N LEU A 152 -14.63 9.01 -1.62
CA LEU A 152 -15.16 9.81 -2.74
C LEU A 152 -16.55 10.40 -2.46
N LYS A 153 -17.42 9.67 -1.74
CA LYS A 153 -18.77 10.15 -1.37
C LYS A 153 -18.73 11.18 -0.25
N SER A 154 -17.83 11.03 0.73
CA SER A 154 -17.70 11.99 1.83
C SER A 154 -17.24 13.39 1.36
N ASP A 155 -16.48 13.47 0.28
CA ASP A 155 -16.12 14.76 -0.35
C ASP A 155 -17.29 15.41 -1.09
N ILE A 156 -18.23 14.62 -1.63
CA ILE A 156 -19.44 15.14 -2.30
C ILE A 156 -20.43 15.67 -1.26
N ASP A 157 -20.69 14.94 -0.18
CA ASP A 157 -21.61 15.39 0.88
C ASP A 157 -21.05 16.59 1.67
N GLY A 158 -19.72 16.77 1.72
CA GLY A 158 -19.07 17.96 2.28
C GLY A 158 -19.16 19.21 1.40
N LEU A 159 -19.38 19.06 0.09
CA LEU A 159 -19.56 20.16 -0.87
C LEU A 159 -21.03 20.61 -1.00
N ILE A 160 -21.98 19.78 -0.54
CA ILE A 160 -23.41 20.08 -0.54
C ILE A 160 -23.88 20.26 0.91
N GLY A 161 -23.35 21.28 1.60
CA GLY A 161 -23.91 21.71 2.88
C GLY A 161 -25.39 22.13 2.71
N PRO A 162 -26.26 21.87 3.71
CA PRO A 162 -27.67 22.21 3.61
C PRO A 162 -27.83 23.73 3.47
N SER A 163 -28.55 24.15 2.43
CA SER A 163 -29.00 25.52 2.21
C SER A 163 -30.03 25.95 3.24
#